data_AF-D7KBE7-F1
#
_entry.id   AF-D7KBE7-F1
#
_cell.length_a   1.000
_cell.length_b   1.000
_cell.length_c   1.000
_cell.angle_alpha   90.00
_cell.angle_beta   90.00
_cell.angle_gamma   90.00
#
_symmetry.space_group_name_H-M   'P 1'
#
loop_
_entity.id
_entity.type
_entity.pdbx_description
1 polymer ?
#
loop_
_entity_poly.entity_id
_entity_poly.type
_entity_poly.pdbx_seq_one_letter_code
_entity_poly.pdbx_strand_id
1 'polypeptide(L)' 'MPELAALFPHILVDVSSVKALCSRWFPIEKRRAPAKKNNHRAMDYIRETIKELKYYKKTIFKARK' A
#
# COMPACT_ATOMS: atom_id res chain seq x y z
N MET A 1 -1.69 -8.69 -21.37
CA MET A 1 -0.97 -9.96 -21.12
C MET A 1 -1.94 -10.93 -20.43
N PRO A 2 -2.83 -11.59 -21.18
CA PRO A 2 -3.84 -12.48 -20.61
C PRO A 2 -3.24 -13.73 -19.94
N GLU A 3 -2.20 -14.31 -20.55
CA GLU A 3 -1.48 -15.47 -19.99
C GLU A 3 -0.83 -15.17 -18.64
N LEU A 4 -0.22 -13.99 -18.50
CA LEU A 4 0.37 -13.55 -17.22
C LEU A 4 -0.70 -13.33 -16.15
N ALA A 5 -1.82 -12.70 -16.50
CA ALA A 5 -2.90 -12.43 -15.56
C ALA A 5 -3.51 -13.73 -15.02
N ALA A 6 -3.56 -14.79 -15.84
CA ALA A 6 -4.06 -16.10 -15.44
C ALA A 6 -3.20 -16.79 -14.36
N LEU A 7 -1.94 -16.37 -14.17
CA LEU A 7 -1.07 -16.89 -13.10
C LEU A 7 -1.38 -16.31 -11.72
N PHE A 8 -2.16 -15.22 -11.64
CA PHE A 8 -2.48 -14.55 -10.39
C PHE A 8 -3.94 -14.78 -9.96
N PRO A 9 -4.23 -14.73 -8.65
CA PRO A 9 -5.62 -14.70 -8.19
C PRO A 9 -6.37 -13.47 -8.74
N HIS A 10 -7.69 -13.61 -8.90
CA HIS A 10 -8.56 -12.50 -9.30
C HIS A 10 -8.62 -11.36 -8.26
N ILE A 11 -8.18 -11.63 -7.02
CA ILE A 11 -8.16 -10.65 -5.94
C ILE A 11 -6.85 -9.85 -6.00
N LEU A 12 -7.00 -8.54 -6.15
CA LEU A 12 -5.89 -7.59 -6.13
C LEU A 12 -5.98 -6.71 -4.89
N VAL A 13 -4.85 -6.54 -4.21
CA VAL A 13 -4.73 -5.62 -3.07
C VAL A 13 -3.98 -4.38 -3.54
N ASP A 14 -4.71 -3.33 -3.85
CA ASP A 14 -4.15 -2.05 -4.28
C ASP A 14 -3.91 -1.10 -3.09
N VAL A 15 -2.63 -0.87 -2.79
CA VAL A 15 -2.19 0.03 -1.72
C VAL A 15 -2.50 1.50 -2.05
N SER A 16 -2.62 1.87 -3.33
CA SER A 16 -2.95 3.23 -3.73
C SER A 16 -4.40 3.58 -3.40
N SER A 17 -5.33 2.63 -3.57
CA SER A 17 -6.70 2.73 -3.08
C SER A 17 -6.75 2.94 -1.56
N VAL A 18 -5.99 2.15 -0.79
CA VAL A 18 -5.88 2.33 0.68
C VAL A 18 -5.34 3.71 1.02
N LYS A 19 -4.27 4.16 0.35
CA LYS A 19 -3.68 5.49 0.54
C LYS A 19 -4.70 6.60 0.27
N ALA A 20 -5.51 6.47 -0.78
CA ALA A 20 -6.53 7.45 -1.14
C ALA A 20 -7.64 7.56 -0.08
N LEU A 21 -8.02 6.44 0.54
CA LEU A 21 -8.93 6.42 1.70
C LEU A 21 -8.28 7.06 2.93
N CYS A 22 -7.02 6.71 3.22
CA CYS A 22 -6.27 7.28 4.34
C CYS A 22 -6.14 8.79 4.25
N SER A 23 -5.90 9.34 3.05
CA SER A 23 -5.84 10.80 2.86
C SER A 23 -7.14 11.52 3.21
N ARG A 24 -8.30 10.86 3.06
CA ARG A 24 -9.62 11.45 3.32
C ARG A 24 -10.12 11.20 4.73
N TRP A 25 -9.92 9.99 5.25
CA TRP A 25 -10.50 9.55 6.53
C TRP A 25 -9.52 9.66 7.70
N PHE A 26 -8.20 9.60 7.42
CA PHE A 26 -7.14 9.56 8.43
C PHE A 26 -5.97 10.49 8.06
N PRO A 27 -6.22 11.82 7.93
CA PRO A 27 -5.24 12.76 7.41
C PRO A 27 -4.00 12.89 8.31
N ILE A 28 -4.13 12.69 9.62
CA ILE A 28 -3.01 12.78 10.58
C ILE A 28 -2.08 11.57 10.41
N GLU A 29 -2.64 10.38 10.35
CA GLU A 29 -1.93 9.11 10.14
C GLU A 29 -1.28 9.11 8.75
N LYS A 30 -1.98 9.64 7.73
CA LYS A 30 -1.40 9.74 6.39
C LYS A 30 -0.16 10.64 6.35
N ARG A 31 -0.17 11.77 7.06
CA ARG A 31 1.01 12.67 7.17
C ARG A 31 2.18 12.01 7.89
N ARG A 32 1.91 11.08 8.81
CA ARG A 32 2.92 10.32 9.55
C ARG A 32 3.40 9.06 8.81
N ALA A 33 2.80 8.73 7.67
CA ALA A 33 3.22 7.59 6.85
C ALA A 33 4.64 7.83 6.27
N PRO A 34 5.45 6.77 6.12
CA PRO A 34 6.80 6.90 5.60
C PRO A 34 6.81 7.48 4.18
N ALA A 35 7.69 8.47 3.94
CA ALA A 35 7.90 9.03 2.62
C ALA A 35 8.60 8.02 1.69
N LYS A 36 8.16 7.97 0.43
CA LYS A 36 8.84 7.20 -0.63
C LYS A 36 10.10 7.95 -1.06
N LYS A 37 11.24 7.25 -1.17
CA LYS A 37 12.53 7.82 -1.57
C LYS A 37 12.66 7.97 -3.09
N ASN A 38 11.75 7.36 -3.86
CA ASN A 38 11.62 7.50 -5.31
C ASN A 38 12.93 7.23 -6.08
N ASN A 39 13.62 6.14 -5.75
CA ASN A 39 14.89 5.74 -6.37
C ASN A 39 14.76 5.23 -7.82
N HIS A 40 13.61 5.42 -8.48
CA HIS A 40 13.27 5.01 -9.86
C HIS A 40 13.54 3.53 -10.22
N ARG A 41 13.83 2.67 -9.23
CA ARG A 41 13.97 1.22 -9.40
C ARG A 41 12.66 0.51 -9.02
N ALA A 42 12.20 -0.39 -9.88
CA ALA A 42 10.98 -1.17 -9.65
C ALA A 42 11.01 -1.94 -8.31
N MET A 43 12.14 -2.58 -7.98
CA MET A 43 12.30 -3.32 -6.72
C MET A 43 12.18 -2.41 -5.48
N ASP A 44 12.73 -1.19 -5.55
CA ASP A 44 12.65 -0.26 -4.43
C ASP A 44 11.22 0.25 -4.26
N TYR A 45 10.52 0.54 -5.37
CA TYR A 45 9.11 0.91 -5.34
C TYR A 45 8.22 -0.18 -4.70
N ILE A 46 8.46 -1.46 -5.01
CA ILE A 46 7.75 -2.59 -4.39
C ILE A 46 8.01 -2.61 -2.87
N ARG A 47 9.28 -2.51 -2.45
CA ARG A 47 9.66 -2.50 -1.02
C ARG A 47 9.03 -1.33 -0.27
N GLU A 48 9.01 -0.14 -0.87
CA GLU A 48 8.37 1.04 -0.30
C GLU A 48 6.86 0.88 -0.17
N THR A 49 6.21 0.30 -1.19
CA THR A 49 4.77 0.06 -1.18
C THR A 49 4.37 -0.97 -0.11
N ILE A 50 5.18 -2.02 0.08
CA ILE A 50 5.00 -2.99 1.18
C ILE A 50 5.15 -2.30 2.55
N LYS A 51 6.15 -1.42 2.72
CA LYS A 51 6.32 -0.65 3.96
C LYS A 51 5.15 0.28 4.24
N GLU A 52 4.61 0.95 3.22
CA GLU A 52 3.43 1.80 3.33
C GLU A 52 2.20 0.99 3.78
N LEU A 53 1.95 -0.18 3.18
CA LEU A 53 0.84 -1.04 3.59
C LEU A 53 1.01 -1.58 5.02
N LYS A 54 2.23 -1.95 5.42
CA LYS A 54 2.53 -2.36 6.81
C LYS A 54 2.22 -1.24 7.81
N TYR A 55 2.54 0.00 7.45
CA TYR A 55 2.20 1.17 8.28
C TYR A 55 0.69 1.29 8.45
N TYR A 56 -0.09 1.31 7.35
CA TYR A 56 -1.55 1.41 7.43
C TYR A 56 -2.19 0.26 8.21
N LYS A 57 -1.70 -0.97 8.02
CA LYS A 57 -2.14 -2.14 8.80
C LYS A 57 -1.98 -1.93 10.30
N LYS A 58 -0.90 -1.28 10.74
CA LYS A 58 -0.61 -1.04 12.16
C LYS A 58 -1.41 0.13 12.74
N THR A 59 -1.65 1.18 11.95
CA THR A 59 -2.18 2.44 12.46
C THR A 59 -3.67 2.66 12.22
N ILE A 60 -4.23 2.08 11.15
CA ILE A 60 -5.61 2.35 10.71
C ILE A 60 -6.50 1.12 10.83
N PHE A 61 -6.00 -0.04 10.43
CA PHE A 61 -6.79 -1.27 10.52
C PHE A 61 -6.83 -1.78 11.97
N LYS A 62 -8.04 -2.09 12.45
CA LYS A 62 -8.22 -2.67 13.79
C LYS A 62 -7.54 -4.04 13.85
N ALA A 63 -6.83 -4.30 14.94
CA ALA A 63 -6.35 -5.64 15.23
C ALA A 63 -7.54 -6.60 15.33
N ARG A 64 -7.40 -7.78 14.73
CA ARG A 64 -8.36 -8.86 14.91
C ARG A 64 -8.34 -9.24 16.39
N LYS A 65 -9.52 -9.25 17.03
CA LYS A 65 -9.69 -9.87 18.35
C LYS A 65 -9.49 -11.37 18.24
#